data_AF-A0A552PYA9-F1
#
_entry.id   AF-A0A552PYA9-F1
#
_cell.length_a   1.000
_cell.length_b   1.000
_cell.length_c   1.000
_cell.angle_alpha   90.00
_cell.angle_beta   90.00
_cell.angle_gamma   90.00
#
_symmetry.space_group_name_H-M   'P 1'
#
loop_
_entity.id
_entity.type
_entity.pdbx_description
1 polymer ?
#
loop_
_entity_poly.entity_id
_entity_poly.type
_entity_poly.pdbx_seq_one_letter_code
_entity_poly.pdbx_strand_id
1 'polypeptide(L)'
;MAIFTIGHSNHTPEKFLELLSIHNINALADVRSAPYSRYLPHFNKQALQSYLPTAEIRYVFLGAELGARPADSSCYVEGKALYEKIAVLDSFQQGLKRIIKGVQNHRIALMCAEKDPITCHRAILVCQHLISFNLEIAHIHSNGELEYHENLEERLLQIHDLQDKQENGQLSLFPTVSQPQLARSERIRQAYQLQGDRIAYVEKDHD
;
A
#
# COMPACT_ATOMS: atom_id res chain seq x y z
N MET A 1 6.51 13.36 10.89
CA MET A 1 5.14 12.83 11.10
C MET A 1 5.10 11.43 10.51
N ALA A 2 4.33 10.51 11.09
CA ALA A 2 4.31 9.12 10.66
C ALA A 2 2.90 8.66 10.27
N ILE A 3 2.83 7.73 9.32
CA ILE A 3 1.62 7.03 8.93
C ILE A 3 1.86 5.52 8.94
N PHE A 4 0.87 4.78 9.41
CA PHE A 4 0.93 3.34 9.50
C PHE A 4 0.12 2.71 8.38
N THR A 5 0.38 1.44 8.10
CA THR A 5 -0.52 0.63 7.28
C THR A 5 -0.76 -0.71 7.94
N ILE A 6 -1.91 -1.33 7.68
CA ILE A 6 -2.23 -2.66 8.17
C ILE A 6 -3.04 -3.44 7.13
N GLY A 7 -2.76 -4.73 7.02
CA GLY A 7 -3.60 -5.68 6.30
C GLY A 7 -4.53 -6.38 7.27
N HIS A 8 -5.84 -6.37 7.04
CA HIS A 8 -6.75 -7.07 7.94
C HIS A 8 -6.62 -8.60 7.84
N SER A 9 -6.15 -9.12 6.70
CA SER A 9 -5.95 -10.55 6.46
C SER A 9 -7.18 -11.34 6.92
N ASN A 10 -6.99 -12.36 7.75
CA ASN A 10 -7.98 -13.16 8.44
C ASN A 10 -7.93 -12.96 9.96
N HIS A 11 -7.49 -11.80 10.44
CA HIS A 11 -7.43 -11.52 11.88
C HIS A 11 -8.82 -11.56 12.51
N THR A 12 -8.90 -12.00 13.77
CA THR A 12 -10.12 -11.77 14.58
C THR A 12 -10.20 -10.28 14.95
N PRO A 13 -11.39 -9.75 15.31
CA PRO A 13 -11.53 -8.37 15.79
C PRO A 13 -10.57 -8.06 16.94
N GLU A 14 -10.41 -8.99 17.89
CA GLU A 14 -9.57 -8.81 19.07
C GLU A 14 -8.10 -8.67 18.67
N LYS A 15 -7.60 -9.57 17.82
CA LYS A 15 -6.21 -9.48 17.35
C LYS A 15 -5.97 -8.22 16.53
N PHE A 16 -6.95 -7.83 15.71
CA PHE A 16 -6.83 -6.61 14.91
C PHE A 16 -6.75 -5.35 15.78
N LEU A 17 -7.62 -5.24 16.79
CA LEU A 17 -7.58 -4.15 17.77
C LEU A 17 -6.28 -4.16 18.58
N GLU A 18 -5.78 -5.33 18.98
CA GLU A 18 -4.49 -5.47 19.66
C GLU A 18 -3.34 -4.90 18.79
N LEU A 19 -3.28 -5.28 17.51
CA LEU A 19 -2.25 -4.78 16.58
C LEU A 19 -2.31 -3.26 16.41
N LEU A 20 -3.52 -2.70 16.33
CA LEU A 20 -3.70 -1.24 16.27
C LEU A 20 -3.29 -0.56 17.59
N SER A 21 -3.60 -1.18 18.73
CA SER A 21 -3.30 -0.64 20.06
C SER A 21 -1.81 -0.63 20.37
N ILE A 22 -1.06 -1.68 19.98
CA ILE A 22 0.41 -1.73 20.15
C ILE A 22 1.08 -0.50 19.56
N HIS A 23 0.55 -0.03 18.43
CA HIS A 23 1.04 1.13 17.70
C HIS A 23 0.26 2.40 17.98
N ASN A 24 -0.60 2.45 19.01
CA ASN A 24 -1.39 3.62 19.41
C ASN A 24 -2.20 4.24 18.25
N ILE A 25 -2.69 3.42 17.33
CA ILE A 25 -3.52 3.90 16.21
C ILE A 25 -4.86 4.37 16.77
N ASN A 26 -5.25 5.61 16.44
CA ASN A 26 -6.52 6.20 16.86
C ASN A 26 -7.45 6.56 15.68
N ALA A 27 -7.00 6.29 14.45
CA ALA A 27 -7.81 6.42 13.26
C ALA A 27 -7.43 5.36 12.21
N LEU A 28 -8.44 4.67 11.67
CA LEU A 28 -8.30 3.67 10.63
C LEU A 28 -8.89 4.22 9.32
N ALA A 29 -8.05 4.33 8.30
CA ALA A 29 -8.43 4.77 6.97
C ALA A 29 -8.54 3.57 6.03
N ASP A 30 -9.77 3.17 5.71
CA ASP A 30 -10.07 2.04 4.85
C ASP A 30 -9.96 2.44 3.38
N VAL A 31 -8.90 1.96 2.72
CA VAL A 31 -8.60 2.28 1.32
C VAL A 31 -9.07 1.18 0.35
N ARG A 32 -9.83 0.18 0.81
CA ARG A 32 -10.38 -0.87 -0.06
C ARG A 32 -11.46 -0.28 -0.96
N SER A 33 -11.41 -0.55 -2.26
CA SER A 33 -12.46 -0.08 -3.18
C SER A 33 -13.85 -0.59 -2.80
N ALA A 34 -13.94 -1.84 -2.30
CA ALA A 34 -15.16 -2.46 -1.81
C ALA A 34 -14.95 -2.97 -0.36
N PRO A 35 -15.44 -2.26 0.67
CA PRO A 35 -15.24 -2.62 2.07
C PRO A 35 -16.27 -3.66 2.55
N TYR A 36 -16.39 -4.77 1.80
CA TYR A 36 -17.33 -5.86 2.07
C TYR A 36 -16.69 -7.22 1.82
N SER A 37 -16.96 -8.17 2.72
CA SER A 37 -16.55 -9.57 2.66
C SER A 37 -17.65 -10.45 3.23
N ARG A 38 -17.96 -11.54 2.53
CA ARG A 38 -18.83 -12.61 3.04
C ARG A 38 -18.11 -13.50 4.05
N TYR A 39 -16.81 -13.71 3.86
CA TYR A 39 -15.98 -14.62 4.67
C TYR A 39 -15.52 -13.98 5.98
N LEU A 40 -15.32 -12.65 5.97
CA LEU A 40 -14.84 -11.87 7.12
C LEU A 40 -15.79 -10.71 7.40
N PRO A 41 -17.04 -10.99 7.82
CA PRO A 41 -18.07 -9.97 7.96
C PRO A 41 -17.73 -8.89 9.00
N HIS A 42 -16.84 -9.20 9.96
CA HIS A 42 -16.31 -8.22 10.91
C HIS A 42 -15.37 -7.19 10.29
N PHE A 43 -14.90 -7.37 9.06
CA PHE A 43 -14.21 -6.33 8.30
C PHE A 43 -15.13 -5.60 7.32
N ASN A 44 -16.45 -5.82 7.37
CA ASN A 44 -17.38 -4.99 6.62
C ASN A 44 -17.41 -3.59 7.19
N LYS A 45 -17.63 -2.58 6.33
CA LYS A 45 -17.72 -1.18 6.72
C LYS A 45 -18.60 -0.94 7.95
N GLN A 46 -19.80 -1.51 7.98
CA GLN A 46 -20.75 -1.34 9.08
C GLN A 46 -20.24 -1.98 10.38
N ALA A 47 -19.57 -3.13 10.30
CA ALA A 47 -18.99 -3.78 11.47
C ALA A 47 -17.84 -2.94 12.04
N LEU A 48 -16.92 -2.50 11.18
CA LEU A 48 -15.80 -1.61 11.55
C LEU A 48 -16.30 -0.33 12.21
N GLN A 49 -17.34 0.30 11.66
CA GLN A 49 -17.97 1.48 12.24
C GLN A 49 -18.59 1.24 13.62
N SER A 50 -18.96 -0.01 13.92
CA SER A 50 -19.58 -0.39 15.19
C SER A 50 -18.55 -0.65 16.29
N TYR A 51 -17.51 -1.46 16.03
CA TYR A 51 -16.58 -1.88 17.09
C TYR A 51 -15.30 -1.05 17.19
N LEU A 52 -14.84 -0.36 16.14
CA LEU A 52 -13.62 0.48 16.29
C LEU A 52 -13.79 1.60 17.34
N PRO A 53 -14.95 2.27 17.44
CA PRO A 53 -15.16 3.27 18.48
C PRO A 53 -15.11 2.74 19.91
N THR A 54 -15.35 1.45 20.14
CA THR A 54 -15.24 0.86 21.50
C THR A 54 -13.78 0.78 21.97
N ALA A 55 -12.83 0.89 21.05
CA ALA A 55 -11.40 1.02 21.30
C ALA A 55 -10.87 2.44 21.04
N GLU A 56 -11.76 3.44 20.98
CA GLU A 56 -11.43 4.85 20.69
C GLU A 56 -10.77 5.08 19.32
N ILE A 57 -10.98 4.16 18.36
CA ILE A 57 -10.45 4.26 17.01
C ILE A 57 -11.52 4.82 16.07
N ARG A 58 -11.21 5.95 15.42
CA ARG A 58 -12.09 6.54 14.40
C ARG A 58 -12.00 5.74 13.11
N TYR A 59 -13.12 5.51 12.44
CA TYR A 59 -13.14 4.89 11.12
C TYR A 59 -13.44 5.92 10.04
N VAL A 60 -12.65 5.89 8.96
CA VAL A 60 -12.92 6.65 7.75
C VAL A 60 -12.81 5.75 6.52
N PHE A 61 -13.82 5.79 5.67
CA PHE A 61 -13.77 5.15 4.37
C PHE A 61 -13.16 6.11 3.35
N LEU A 62 -12.09 5.66 2.68
CA LEU A 62 -11.38 6.37 1.61
C LEU A 62 -11.22 5.50 0.35
N GLY A 63 -11.97 4.40 0.23
CA GLY A 63 -11.89 3.53 -0.93
C GLY A 63 -12.40 4.16 -2.24
N ALA A 64 -13.20 5.22 -2.15
CA ALA A 64 -13.64 5.98 -3.33
C ALA A 64 -12.51 6.84 -3.90
N GLU A 65 -11.65 7.38 -3.05
CA GLU A 65 -10.51 8.23 -3.42
C GLU A 65 -9.22 7.43 -3.64
N LEU A 66 -8.94 6.44 -2.77
CA LEU A 66 -7.65 5.74 -2.67
C LEU A 66 -7.76 4.24 -2.98
N GLY A 67 -8.90 3.78 -3.50
CA GLY A 67 -9.10 2.40 -3.94
C GLY A 67 -8.46 2.13 -5.31
N ALA A 68 -7.95 0.92 -5.51
CA ALA A 68 -7.35 0.47 -6.76
C ALA A 68 -8.35 -0.02 -7.83
N ARG A 69 -9.63 0.36 -7.70
CA ARG A 69 -10.71 0.00 -8.64
C ARG A 69 -11.62 1.22 -8.84
N PRO A 70 -11.11 2.29 -9.46
CA PRO A 70 -11.92 3.48 -9.71
C PRO A 70 -13.06 3.17 -10.68
N ALA A 71 -14.13 3.96 -10.61
CA ALA A 71 -15.22 3.87 -11.59
C ALA A 71 -14.86 4.46 -12.96
N ASP A 72 -13.77 5.24 -13.04
CA ASP A 72 -13.29 5.86 -14.27
C ASP A 72 -12.64 4.82 -15.18
N SER A 73 -13.30 4.51 -16.30
CA SER A 73 -12.83 3.53 -17.29
C SER A 73 -11.53 3.93 -17.97
N SER A 74 -11.16 5.21 -17.98
CA SER A 74 -9.89 5.67 -18.54
C SER A 74 -8.68 5.10 -17.80
N CYS A 75 -8.87 4.68 -16.55
CA CYS A 75 -7.86 4.04 -15.71
C CYS A 75 -7.53 2.59 -16.11
N TYR A 76 -8.28 2.03 -17.07
CA TYR A 76 -8.13 0.63 -17.48
C TYR A 76 -7.53 0.54 -18.88
N VAL A 77 -6.77 -0.53 -19.12
CA VAL A 77 -6.29 -0.96 -20.43
C VAL A 77 -6.50 -2.47 -20.48
N GLU A 78 -7.26 -2.95 -21.47
CA GLU A 78 -7.60 -4.38 -21.60
C GLU A 78 -8.19 -4.96 -20.29
N GLY A 79 -9.12 -4.22 -19.66
CA GLY A 79 -9.75 -4.62 -18.39
C GLY A 79 -8.85 -4.55 -17.16
N LYS A 80 -7.55 -4.25 -17.31
CA LYS A 80 -6.60 -4.13 -16.21
C LYS A 80 -6.45 -2.68 -15.74
N ALA A 81 -6.61 -2.46 -14.44
CA ALA A 81 -6.40 -1.14 -13.83
C ALA A 81 -4.91 -0.76 -13.84
N LEU A 82 -4.60 0.46 -14.28
CA LEU A 82 -3.24 0.99 -14.30
C LEU A 82 -3.06 2.04 -13.20
N TYR A 83 -2.19 1.74 -12.24
CA TYR A 83 -1.95 2.59 -11.06
C TYR A 83 -1.48 4.00 -11.41
N GLU A 84 -0.69 4.15 -12.47
CA GLU A 84 -0.23 5.44 -12.99
C GLU A 84 -1.41 6.34 -13.40
N LYS A 85 -2.46 5.75 -13.99
CA LYS A 85 -3.67 6.47 -14.39
C LYS A 85 -4.56 6.80 -13.19
N ILE A 86 -4.63 5.90 -12.20
CA ILE A 86 -5.35 6.15 -10.95
C ILE A 86 -4.69 7.31 -10.17
N ALA A 87 -3.36 7.34 -10.13
CA ALA A 87 -2.59 8.30 -9.35
C ALA A 87 -2.76 9.75 -9.84
N VAL A 88 -3.09 9.97 -11.12
CA VAL A 88 -3.31 11.31 -11.68
C VAL A 88 -4.74 11.82 -11.51
N LEU A 89 -5.67 11.00 -11.00
CA LEU A 89 -7.04 11.44 -10.76
C LEU A 89 -7.11 12.51 -9.67
N ASP A 90 -7.95 13.53 -9.87
CA ASP A 90 -8.21 14.56 -8.87
C ASP A 90 -8.74 13.98 -7.55
N SER A 91 -9.59 12.95 -7.63
CA SER A 91 -10.11 12.23 -6.46
C SER A 91 -9.00 11.57 -5.64
N PHE A 92 -8.02 10.96 -6.31
CA PHE A 92 -6.86 10.35 -5.66
C PHE A 92 -6.01 11.41 -4.95
N GLN A 93 -5.73 12.52 -5.63
CA GLN A 93 -4.99 13.65 -5.05
C GLN A 93 -5.72 14.27 -3.83
N GLN A 94 -7.06 14.34 -3.87
CA GLN A 94 -7.88 14.75 -2.73
C GLN A 94 -7.78 13.75 -1.56
N GLY A 95 -7.78 12.44 -1.85
CA GLY A 95 -7.56 11.39 -0.87
C GLY A 95 -6.23 11.53 -0.14
N LEU A 96 -5.13 11.77 -0.88
CA LEU A 96 -3.80 12.01 -0.29
C LEU A 96 -3.80 13.25 0.62
N LYS A 97 -4.36 14.37 0.14
CA LYS A 97 -4.49 15.61 0.94
C LYS A 97 -5.27 15.38 2.24
N ARG A 98 -6.33 14.58 2.18
CA ARG A 98 -7.14 14.23 3.36
C ARG A 98 -6.35 13.42 4.38
N ILE A 99 -5.53 12.47 3.93
CA ILE A 99 -4.60 11.73 4.79
C ILE A 99 -3.57 12.65 5.43
N ILE A 100 -2.93 13.51 4.63
CA ILE A 100 -1.90 14.46 5.11
C ILE A 100 -2.46 15.41 6.17
N LYS A 101 -3.68 15.91 5.98
CA LYS A 101 -4.38 16.72 7.00
C LYS A 101 -4.71 15.89 8.24
N GLY A 102 -5.11 14.64 8.05
CA GLY A 102 -5.46 13.72 9.14
C GLY A 102 -4.28 13.42 10.06
N VAL A 103 -3.09 13.16 9.51
CA VAL A 103 -1.89 12.79 10.31
C VAL A 103 -1.40 13.90 11.23
N GLN A 104 -1.85 15.14 11.02
CA GLN A 104 -1.57 16.26 11.92
C GLN A 104 -2.29 16.13 13.27
N ASN A 105 -3.41 15.41 13.32
CA ASN A 105 -4.27 15.31 14.51
C ASN A 105 -4.48 13.86 14.98
N HIS A 106 -4.11 12.89 14.16
CA HIS A 106 -4.40 11.48 14.37
C HIS A 106 -3.19 10.62 14.03
N ARG A 107 -3.06 9.50 14.75
CA ARG A 107 -2.14 8.44 14.38
C ARG A 107 -2.90 7.44 13.53
N ILE A 108 -2.71 7.56 12.21
CA ILE A 108 -3.53 6.89 11.21
C ILE A 108 -2.88 5.58 10.76
N ALA A 109 -3.69 4.54 10.60
CA ALA A 109 -3.34 3.36 9.81
C ALA A 109 -4.18 3.26 8.53
N LEU A 110 -3.53 3.13 7.38
CA LEU A 110 -4.16 2.77 6.10
C LEU A 110 -4.46 1.27 6.09
N MET A 111 -5.72 0.90 5.94
CA MET A 111 -6.17 -0.50 5.99
C MET A 111 -6.53 -1.04 4.61
N CYS A 112 -6.05 -2.24 4.29
CA CYS A 112 -6.52 -3.06 3.16
C CYS A 112 -6.71 -4.53 3.58
N ALA A 113 -6.98 -5.42 2.61
CA ALA A 113 -7.26 -6.83 2.85
C ALA A 113 -6.01 -7.71 2.93
N GLU A 114 -5.06 -7.50 2.03
CA GLU A 114 -3.88 -8.35 1.86
C GLU A 114 -2.99 -8.30 3.10
N LYS A 115 -2.44 -9.45 3.51
CA LYS A 115 -1.52 -9.52 4.66
C LYS A 115 -0.27 -8.68 4.40
N ASP A 116 0.44 -8.98 3.31
CA ASP A 116 1.71 -8.33 2.97
C ASP A 116 1.45 -6.98 2.26
N PRO A 117 2.03 -5.87 2.72
CA PRO A 117 1.94 -4.59 2.02
C PRO A 117 2.47 -4.65 0.58
N ILE A 118 3.48 -5.47 0.27
CA ILE A 118 4.09 -5.50 -1.07
C ILE A 118 3.15 -6.07 -2.13
N THR A 119 2.17 -6.88 -1.74
CA THR A 119 1.15 -7.44 -2.64
C THR A 119 -0.13 -6.61 -2.67
N CYS A 120 -0.09 -5.38 -2.15
CA CYS A 120 -1.27 -4.57 -1.88
C CYS A 120 -1.14 -3.16 -2.49
N HIS A 121 -2.24 -2.63 -3.02
CA HIS A 121 -2.28 -1.25 -3.50
C HIS A 121 -2.02 -0.22 -2.39
N ARG A 122 -2.29 -0.57 -1.12
CA ARG A 122 -2.02 0.35 0.00
C ARG A 122 -0.55 0.79 0.03
N ALA A 123 0.39 -0.09 -0.34
CA ALA A 123 1.79 0.26 -0.42
C ALA A 123 2.20 0.67 -1.84
N ILE A 124 1.85 -0.16 -2.82
CA ILE A 124 2.33 -0.02 -4.21
C ILE A 124 1.70 1.18 -4.92
N LEU A 125 0.48 1.58 -4.57
CA LEU A 125 -0.17 2.78 -5.12
C LEU A 125 -0.14 3.92 -4.10
N VAL A 126 -0.72 3.73 -2.92
CA VAL A 126 -0.99 4.85 -1.99
C VAL A 126 0.29 5.33 -1.30
N CYS A 127 1.06 4.44 -0.67
CA CYS A 127 2.29 4.83 0.03
C CYS A 127 3.36 5.40 -0.92
N GLN A 128 3.51 4.82 -2.12
CA GLN A 128 4.39 5.35 -3.17
C GLN A 128 4.16 6.84 -3.47
N HIS A 129 2.92 7.33 -3.34
CA HIS A 129 2.62 8.75 -3.58
C HIS A 129 2.67 9.58 -2.29
N LEU A 130 2.54 8.95 -1.11
CA LEU A 130 2.68 9.61 0.19
C LEU A 130 4.13 9.92 0.58
N ILE A 131 5.12 9.16 0.09
CA ILE A 131 6.55 9.40 0.42
C ILE A 131 7.02 10.80 0.03
N SER A 132 6.42 11.41 -1.00
CA SER A 132 6.75 12.77 -1.47
C SER A 132 6.42 13.87 -0.46
N PHE A 133 5.68 13.55 0.61
CA PHE A 133 5.26 14.49 1.65
C PHE A 133 6.09 14.38 2.95
N ASN A 134 7.28 13.78 2.90
CA ASN A 134 8.19 13.62 4.04
C ASN A 134 7.53 12.94 5.26
N LEU A 135 6.61 12.00 5.00
CA LEU A 135 6.01 11.16 6.04
C LEU A 135 6.86 9.90 6.22
N GLU A 136 7.12 9.54 7.48
CA GLU A 136 7.63 8.21 7.80
C GLU A 136 6.48 7.21 7.63
N ILE A 137 6.69 6.19 6.81
CA ILE A 137 5.67 5.16 6.54
C ILE A 137 6.13 3.85 7.16
N ALA A 138 5.29 3.28 8.03
CA ALA A 138 5.56 2.01 8.69
C ALA A 138 4.41 1.01 8.47
N HIS A 139 4.74 -0.22 8.07
CA HIS A 139 3.79 -1.28 7.78
C HIS A 139 3.71 -2.24 8.98
N ILE A 140 2.52 -2.32 9.58
CA ILE A 140 2.23 -3.23 10.68
C ILE A 140 2.01 -4.63 10.11
N HIS A 141 2.88 -5.56 10.48
CA HIS A 141 2.77 -6.98 10.12
C HIS A 141 1.90 -7.76 11.10
N SER A 142 1.52 -8.97 10.71
CA SER A 142 0.59 -9.82 11.50
C SER A 142 1.10 -10.20 12.89
N ASN A 143 2.42 -10.14 13.10
CA ASN A 143 3.09 -10.38 14.38
C ASN A 143 3.21 -9.11 15.23
N GLY A 144 2.79 -7.95 14.73
CA GLY A 144 2.91 -6.65 15.40
C GLY A 144 4.21 -5.91 15.10
N GLU A 145 5.16 -6.50 14.38
CA GLU A 145 6.39 -5.82 13.98
C GLU A 145 6.12 -4.77 12.91
N LEU A 146 7.00 -3.77 12.87
CA LEU A 146 6.99 -2.72 11.85
C LEU A 146 8.03 -3.03 10.79
N GLU A 147 7.61 -2.89 9.54
CA GLU A 147 8.50 -2.74 8.40
C GLU A 147 8.44 -1.29 7.92
N TYR A 148 9.55 -0.57 7.96
CA TYR A 148 9.60 0.77 7.38
C TYR A 148 9.57 0.69 5.85
N HIS A 149 9.05 1.73 5.22
CA HIS A 149 8.84 1.73 3.77
C HIS A 149 10.14 1.58 2.97
N GLU A 150 11.26 2.07 3.50
CA GLU A 150 12.60 1.86 2.93
C GLU A 150 12.93 0.37 2.83
N ASN A 151 12.64 -0.43 3.88
CA ASN A 151 12.83 -1.88 3.84
C ASN A 151 11.87 -2.58 2.85
N LEU A 152 10.64 -2.06 2.71
CA LEU A 152 9.71 -2.53 1.68
C LEU A 152 10.23 -2.23 0.27
N GLU A 153 10.78 -1.05 0.03
CA GLU A 153 11.41 -0.69 -1.26
C GLU A 153 12.61 -1.59 -1.57
N GLU A 154 13.45 -1.89 -0.57
CA GLU A 154 14.56 -2.82 -0.78
C GLU A 154 14.03 -4.20 -1.20
N ARG A 155 13.06 -4.77 -0.48
CA ARG A 155 12.38 -6.02 -0.86
C ARG A 155 11.77 -5.95 -2.26
N LEU A 156 11.17 -4.82 -2.63
CA LEU A 156 10.59 -4.59 -3.95
C LEU A 156 11.64 -4.67 -5.06
N LEU A 157 12.81 -4.05 -4.84
CA LEU A 157 13.96 -4.19 -5.74
C LEU A 157 14.43 -5.64 -5.83
N GLN A 158 14.42 -6.40 -4.71
CA GLN A 158 14.82 -7.81 -4.72
C GLN A 158 13.88 -8.69 -5.54
N ILE A 159 12.56 -8.51 -5.38
CA ILE A 159 11.54 -9.30 -6.08
C ILE A 159 11.63 -9.15 -7.60
N HIS A 160 12.13 -8.00 -8.08
CA HIS A 160 12.22 -7.68 -9.50
C HIS A 160 13.66 -7.74 -10.04
N ASP A 161 14.62 -8.25 -9.28
CA ASP A 161 16.03 -8.33 -9.67
C ASP A 161 16.65 -6.96 -10.05
N LEU A 162 16.20 -5.89 -9.40
CA LEU A 162 16.63 -4.50 -9.62
C LEU A 162 17.55 -3.99 -8.49
N GLN A 163 18.11 -4.88 -7.68
CA GLN A 163 19.12 -4.53 -6.68
C GLN A 163 20.43 -4.09 -7.34
N ASP A 164 21.27 -3.39 -6.58
CA ASP A 164 22.64 -3.18 -7.03
C ASP A 164 23.34 -4.53 -7.15
N LYS A 165 23.90 -4.80 -8.33
CA LYS A 165 24.83 -5.91 -8.47
C LYS A 165 26.03 -5.56 -7.59
N GLN A 166 26.15 -6.20 -6.43
CA GLN A 166 27.44 -6.20 -5.75
C GLN A 166 28.44 -6.77 -6.75
N GLU A 167 29.48 -6.00 -7.06
CA GLU A 167 30.70 -6.52 -7.67
C GLU A 167 31.27 -7.53 -6.66
N ASN A 168 30.74 -8.74 -6.65
CA ASN A 168 31.47 -9.88 -6.12
C ASN A 168 32.76 -9.89 -6.94
N GLY A 169 33.89 -9.61 -6.29
CA GLY A 169 35.22 -9.43 -6.87
C GLY A 169 35.76 -10.66 -7.59
N GLN A 170 35.04 -11.17 -8.57
CA GLN A 170 35.54 -12.05 -9.58
C GLN A 170 36.20 -11.15 -10.62
N LEU A 171 37.53 -11.14 -10.61
CA LEU A 171 38.38 -10.54 -11.64
C LEU A 171 38.02 -11.15 -13.00
N SER A 172 37.00 -10.62 -13.66
CA SER A 172 36.71 -10.93 -15.05
C SER A 172 37.83 -10.32 -15.90
N LEU A 173 38.64 -11.17 -16.51
CA LEU A 173 39.75 -10.82 -17.42
C LEU A 173 39.28 -10.18 -18.75
N PHE A 174 37.98 -9.96 -18.91
CA PHE A 174 37.39 -9.33 -20.08
C PHE A 174 36.69 -8.04 -19.64
N PRO A 175 36.85 -6.92 -20.36
CA PRO A 175 36.09 -5.72 -20.09
C PRO A 175 34.63 -6.01 -20.47
N THR A 176 33.84 -6.47 -19.49
CA THR A 176 32.40 -6.46 -19.62
C THR A 176 32.00 -5.01 -19.76
N VAL A 177 31.39 -4.65 -20.89
CA VAL A 177 30.78 -3.34 -21.06
C VAL A 177 29.69 -3.24 -20.00
N SER A 178 30.01 -2.64 -18.86
CA SER A 178 29.05 -2.40 -17.78
C SER A 178 27.97 -1.50 -18.36
N GLN A 179 26.78 -2.05 -18.59
CA GLN A 179 25.62 -1.22 -18.89
C GLN A 179 25.50 -0.16 -17.79
N PRO A 180 25.24 1.11 -18.12
CA PRO A 180 25.13 2.15 -17.11
C PRO A 180 24.08 1.74 -16.08
N GLN A 181 24.52 1.59 -14.82
CA GLN A 181 23.65 1.20 -13.73
C GLN A 181 22.63 2.32 -13.51
N LEU A 182 21.34 2.01 -13.71
CA LEU A 182 20.26 2.97 -13.49
C LEU A 182 20.33 3.51 -12.05
N ALA A 183 20.11 4.82 -11.89
CA ALA A 183 20.02 5.43 -10.56
C ALA A 183 18.97 4.71 -9.71
N ARG A 184 19.17 4.61 -8.38
CA ARG A 184 18.25 3.92 -7.46
C ARG A 184 16.79 4.37 -7.65
N SER A 185 16.57 5.67 -7.85
CA SER A 185 15.24 6.23 -8.09
C SER A 185 14.54 5.65 -9.31
N GLU A 186 15.26 5.42 -10.40
CA GLU A 186 14.69 4.85 -11.63
C GLU A 186 14.41 3.36 -11.47
N ARG A 187 15.32 2.62 -10.80
CA ARG A 187 15.11 1.21 -10.47
C ARG A 187 13.88 1.01 -9.59
N ILE A 188 13.70 1.87 -8.59
CA ILE A 188 12.53 1.82 -7.71
C ILE A 188 11.25 2.13 -8.47
N ARG A 189 11.25 3.16 -9.32
CA ARG A 189 10.11 3.48 -10.18
C ARG A 189 9.72 2.29 -11.06
N GLN A 190 10.71 1.64 -11.68
CA GLN A 190 10.50 0.43 -12.47
C GLN A 190 9.94 -0.72 -11.60
N ALA A 191 10.45 -0.90 -10.38
CA ALA A 191 9.97 -1.94 -9.47
C ALA A 191 8.51 -1.72 -9.05
N TYR A 192 8.10 -0.47 -8.76
CA TYR A 192 6.69 -0.14 -8.50
C TYR A 192 5.80 -0.41 -9.71
N GLN A 193 6.25 -0.07 -10.92
CA GLN A 193 5.50 -0.36 -12.15
C GLN A 193 5.29 -1.86 -12.33
N LEU A 194 6.36 -2.65 -12.28
CA LEU A 194 6.32 -4.11 -12.42
C LEU A 194 5.44 -4.76 -11.35
N GLN A 195 5.54 -4.31 -10.10
CA GLN A 195 4.72 -4.85 -9.02
C GLN A 195 3.26 -4.42 -9.14
N GLY A 196 3.00 -3.16 -9.49
CA GLY A 196 1.67 -2.64 -9.76
C GLY A 196 1.00 -3.46 -10.86
N ASP A 197 1.72 -3.76 -11.93
CA ASP A 197 1.26 -4.63 -13.00
C ASP A 197 0.95 -6.05 -12.54
N ARG A 198 1.71 -6.58 -11.58
CA ARG A 198 1.50 -7.94 -11.06
C ARG A 198 0.26 -8.04 -10.17
N ILE A 199 -0.06 -6.99 -9.41
CA ILE A 199 -1.13 -7.01 -8.39
C ILE A 199 -2.39 -6.24 -8.79
N ALA A 200 -2.34 -5.50 -9.90
CA ALA A 200 -3.44 -4.71 -10.40
C ALA A 200 -4.72 -5.55 -10.56
N TYR A 201 -5.84 -4.89 -10.31
CA TYR A 201 -7.14 -5.49 -10.57
C TYR A 201 -7.33 -5.68 -12.08
N VAL A 202 -7.83 -6.86 -12.45
CA VAL A 202 -8.26 -7.19 -13.81
C VAL A 202 -9.76 -7.47 -13.72
N GLU A 203 -10.54 -6.74 -14.50
CA GLU A 203 -11.95 -7.03 -14.72
C GLU A 203 -12.07 -8.47 -15.24
N LYS A 204 -12.98 -9.24 -14.65
CA LYS A 204 -13.28 -10.56 -15.19
C LYS A 204 -14.21 -10.33 -16.36
N ASP A 205 -13.84 -10.82 -17.54
CA ASP A 205 -14.77 -10.91 -18.65
C ASP A 205 -16.03 -11.64 -18.18
N HIS A 206 -17.17 -10.98 -18.30
CA HIS A 206 -18.46 -11.61 -18.14
C HIS A 206 -18.76 -12.39 -19.43
N ASP A 207 -18.16 -13.57 -19.57
CA ASP A 207 -18.62 -14.61 -20.50
C ASP A 207 -19.92 -15.25 -19.98
#